data_AF-A0AA36HEX9-F1
#
_entry.id   AF-A0AA36HEX9-F1
#
_cell.length_a   1.000
_cell.length_b   1.000
_cell.length_c   1.000
_cell.angle_alpha   90.00
_cell.angle_beta   90.00
_cell.angle_gamma   90.00
#
_symmetry.space_group_name_H-M   'P 1'
#
loop_
_entity.id
_entity.type
_entity.pdbx_description
1 polymer ?
#
loop_
_entity_poly.entity_id
_entity_poly.type
_entity_poly.pdbx_seq_one_letter_code
_entity_poly.pdbx_strand_id
1 'polypeptide(L)'
;MQPSPPESFHNGTFDNQLYMMPQQHSMQPRHMQSIGSQHQEERYSQHLQTLSDTLTSGNVSDSSNAESPTIPGVREVSGDMFLEDPVMLRRTCIPVERTKDKADRLSYECLQQVRGNLEATLHPTINHWLTVFDKIETMTWGGNAEKRNAVMAHYMKKNGYESRQHAYNRAVNRTVREVTMTNVPEVLRSLPDGSTFLQVQEPGLHIYMSQTIIRRAVSHDLFALVGEHPQD
;
A
#
# COMPACT_ATOMS: atom_id res chain seq x y z
N MET A 1 66.49 35.00 -22.34
CA MET A 1 65.21 34.98 -21.61
C MET A 1 64.69 33.56 -21.66
N GLN A 2 64.73 32.84 -20.53
CA GLN A 2 64.18 31.48 -20.42
C GLN A 2 62.74 31.56 -19.88
N PRO A 3 61.82 30.69 -20.33
CA PRO A 3 60.48 30.63 -19.78
C PRO A 3 60.44 29.85 -18.46
N SER A 4 59.70 30.38 -17.49
CA SER A 4 59.43 29.78 -16.19
C SER A 4 58.53 28.53 -16.31
N PRO A 5 58.63 27.56 -15.37
CA PRO A 5 57.79 26.36 -15.39
C PRO A 5 56.38 26.62 -14.79
N PRO A 6 55.37 25.81 -15.15
CA PRO A 6 54.01 25.96 -14.62
C PRO A 6 53.85 25.37 -13.20
N GLU A 7 53.02 26.04 -12.43
CA GLU A 7 52.66 25.74 -11.04
C GLU A 7 51.92 24.39 -10.90
N SER A 8 52.27 23.65 -9.86
CA SER A 8 51.65 22.39 -9.45
C SER A 8 50.30 22.62 -8.78
N PHE A 9 49.24 21.99 -9.29
CA PHE A 9 47.94 21.93 -8.63
C PHE A 9 47.97 20.99 -7.41
N HIS A 10 47.53 21.50 -6.27
CA HIS A 10 47.28 20.73 -5.05
C HIS A 10 46.02 19.88 -5.19
N ASN A 11 46.16 18.57 -5.04
CA ASN A 11 45.04 17.65 -4.83
C ASN A 11 44.47 17.86 -3.42
N GLY A 12 43.27 18.44 -3.34
CA GLY A 12 42.47 18.47 -2.13
C GLY A 12 41.86 17.11 -1.86
N THR A 13 42.20 16.52 -0.71
CA THR A 13 41.59 15.32 -0.14
C THR A 13 40.11 15.56 0.13
N PHE A 14 39.22 14.88 -0.60
CA PHE A 14 37.81 14.80 -0.25
C PHE A 14 37.58 13.58 0.65
N ASP A 15 37.26 13.84 1.90
CA ASP A 15 36.74 12.85 2.85
C ASP A 15 35.35 12.38 2.41
N ASN A 16 35.31 11.26 1.68
CA ASN A 16 34.06 10.55 1.41
C ASN A 16 33.66 9.76 2.66
N GLN A 17 32.76 10.32 3.45
CA GLN A 17 32.01 9.54 4.44
C GLN A 17 31.07 8.57 3.73
N LEU A 18 31.51 7.32 3.75
CA LEU A 18 30.85 6.11 3.29
C LEU A 18 29.55 5.88 4.09
N TYR A 19 28.39 6.25 3.51
CA TYR A 19 27.11 5.71 3.96
C TYR A 19 26.87 4.37 3.25
N MET A 20 27.18 3.28 3.96
CA MET A 20 26.69 1.96 3.59
C MET A 20 25.16 1.92 3.71
N MET A 21 24.49 1.60 2.61
CA MET A 21 23.09 1.17 2.60
C MET A 21 23.06 -0.32 2.27
N PRO A 22 22.39 -1.18 3.06
CA PRO A 22 22.29 -2.60 2.79
C PRO A 22 21.41 -2.86 1.56
N GLN A 23 21.94 -3.64 0.62
CA GLN A 23 21.17 -4.31 -0.42
C GLN A 23 20.18 -5.28 0.25
N GLN A 24 18.90 -4.95 0.12
CA GLN A 24 17.73 -5.81 -0.13
C GLN A 24 16.50 -5.03 0.34
N HIS A 25 16.04 -4.09 -0.48
CA HIS A 25 14.75 -3.45 -0.26
C HIS A 25 13.82 -3.80 -1.42
N SER A 26 12.86 -4.68 -1.11
CA SER A 26 11.44 -4.40 -1.32
C SER A 26 11.25 -3.01 -1.91
N MET A 27 10.87 -2.90 -3.18
CA MET A 27 10.47 -1.62 -3.76
C MET A 27 9.46 -0.97 -2.81
N GLN A 28 9.92 0.00 -2.03
CA GLN A 28 9.03 0.77 -1.19
C GLN A 28 8.19 1.66 -2.12
N PRO A 29 6.88 1.82 -1.87
CA PRO A 29 6.06 2.71 -2.66
C PRO A 29 6.63 4.12 -2.50
N ARG A 30 7.13 4.70 -3.61
CA ARG A 30 7.56 6.11 -3.61
C ARG A 30 6.36 6.97 -3.25
N HIS A 31 6.59 7.92 -2.36
CA HIS A 31 5.63 8.93 -1.95
C HIS A 31 5.24 9.78 -3.18
N MET A 32 4.14 9.40 -3.82
CA MET A 32 3.52 10.11 -4.93
C MET A 32 2.71 11.27 -4.34
N GLN A 33 3.31 12.45 -4.22
CA GLN A 33 2.53 13.67 -3.94
C GLN A 33 1.81 14.10 -5.22
N SER A 34 0.69 13.43 -5.50
CA SER A 34 -0.31 13.89 -6.48
C SER A 34 -1.13 14.99 -5.83
N ILE A 35 -1.45 16.06 -6.56
CA ILE A 35 -2.30 17.18 -6.08
C ILE A 35 -3.71 16.69 -5.70
N GLY A 36 -4.17 15.56 -6.26
CA GLY A 36 -5.39 14.86 -5.80
C GLY A 36 -5.25 14.14 -4.46
N SER A 37 -4.03 13.87 -4.02
CA SER A 37 -3.70 13.22 -2.74
C SER A 37 -3.87 14.16 -1.55
N GLN A 38 -3.62 15.46 -1.72
CA GLN A 38 -3.74 16.44 -0.62
C GLN A 38 -5.18 16.59 -0.13
N HIS A 39 -6.16 16.67 -1.05
CA HIS A 39 -7.57 16.78 -0.64
C HIS A 39 -8.10 15.49 0.00
N GLN A 40 -7.57 14.33 -0.40
CA GLN A 40 -7.92 13.04 0.21
C GLN A 40 -7.23 12.83 1.56
N GLU A 41 -5.98 13.26 1.72
CA GLU A 41 -5.27 13.26 3.01
C GLU A 41 -5.90 14.25 4.01
N GLU A 42 -6.37 15.42 3.55
CA GLU A 42 -7.12 16.36 4.38
C GLU A 42 -8.44 15.76 4.86
N ARG A 43 -9.21 15.10 3.97
CA ARG A 43 -10.44 14.40 4.36
C ARG A 43 -10.16 13.27 5.36
N TYR A 44 -9.12 12.48 5.13
CA TYR A 44 -8.70 11.44 6.07
C TYR A 44 -8.33 12.02 7.43
N SER A 45 -7.58 13.12 7.45
CA SER A 45 -7.15 13.80 8.68
C SER A 45 -8.33 14.43 9.44
N GLN A 46 -9.25 15.10 8.73
CA GLN A 46 -10.47 15.67 9.32
C GLN A 46 -11.38 14.59 9.92
N HIS A 47 -11.48 13.44 9.25
CA HIS A 47 -12.33 12.37 9.71
C HIS A 47 -11.72 11.62 10.91
N LEU A 48 -10.39 11.41 10.92
CA LEU A 48 -9.67 10.91 12.10
C LEU A 48 -9.87 11.81 13.32
N GLN A 49 -9.85 13.13 13.13
CA GLN A 49 -10.12 14.10 14.20
C GLN A 49 -11.53 13.93 14.77
N THR A 50 -12.54 13.84 13.91
CA THR A 50 -13.95 13.68 14.30
C THR A 50 -14.21 12.35 15.04
N LEU A 51 -13.51 11.29 14.65
CA LEU A 51 -13.62 9.98 15.30
C LEU A 51 -12.89 9.91 16.64
N SER A 52 -11.77 10.62 16.77
CA SER A 52 -11.12 10.82 18.07
C SER A 52 -12.11 11.47 19.04
N ASP A 53 -12.77 12.56 18.61
CA ASP A 53 -13.68 13.33 19.47
C ASP A 53 -14.95 12.54 19.88
N THR A 54 -15.41 11.62 19.05
CA THR A 54 -16.56 10.76 19.37
C THR A 54 -16.20 9.56 20.26
N LEU A 55 -14.96 9.06 20.21
CA LEU A 55 -14.50 7.98 21.08
C LEU A 55 -14.17 8.44 22.51
N THR A 56 -13.80 9.71 22.71
CA THR A 56 -13.58 10.28 24.05
C THR A 56 -14.87 10.59 24.81
N SER A 57 -16.02 10.62 24.14
CA SER A 57 -17.32 10.96 24.77
C SER A 57 -18.20 9.73 25.08
N GLY A 58 -17.76 8.52 24.74
CA GLY A 58 -18.54 7.30 24.93
C GLY A 58 -18.23 6.59 26.25
N ASN A 59 -18.87 7.00 27.35
CA ASN A 59 -19.06 6.11 28.50
C ASN A 59 -20.04 5.01 28.08
N VAL A 60 -19.52 3.88 27.59
CA VAL A 60 -20.30 2.67 27.34
C VAL A 60 -20.36 1.88 28.64
N SER A 61 -21.49 1.99 29.33
CA SER A 61 -21.86 1.12 30.43
C SER A 61 -22.01 -0.31 29.90
N ASP A 62 -21.03 -1.16 30.18
CA ASP A 62 -21.11 -2.61 29.96
C ASP A 62 -22.21 -3.20 30.84
N SER A 63 -23.40 -3.40 30.26
CA SER A 63 -24.43 -4.25 30.86
C SER A 63 -24.20 -5.68 30.39
N SER A 64 -23.49 -6.43 31.23
CA SER A 64 -23.26 -7.86 31.13
C SER A 64 -24.54 -8.63 31.39
N ASN A 65 -25.25 -8.99 30.32
CA ASN A 65 -26.14 -10.15 30.31
C ASN A 65 -25.76 -11.02 29.11
N ALA A 66 -24.63 -11.72 29.25
CA ALA A 66 -24.22 -12.78 28.34
C ALA A 66 -25.05 -14.04 28.64
N GLU A 67 -26.25 -14.09 28.07
CA GLU A 67 -26.95 -15.37 27.90
C GLU A 67 -26.09 -16.22 26.97
N SER A 68 -25.62 -17.37 27.46
CA SER A 68 -24.73 -18.26 26.71
C SER A 68 -25.40 -18.67 25.40
N PRO A 69 -24.76 -18.50 24.24
CA PRO A 69 -25.37 -18.87 22.98
C PRO A 69 -25.55 -20.39 22.95
N THR A 70 -26.81 -20.83 22.99
CA THR A 70 -27.19 -22.21 22.68
C THR A 70 -26.74 -22.50 21.25
N ILE A 71 -25.65 -23.25 21.08
CA ILE A 71 -25.18 -23.72 19.79
C ILE A 71 -26.19 -24.80 19.32
N PRO A 72 -27.01 -24.58 18.28
CA PRO A 72 -27.84 -25.65 17.75
C PRO A 72 -26.93 -26.60 16.98
N GLY A 73 -26.48 -27.66 17.65
CA GLY A 73 -25.63 -28.66 17.02
C GLY A 73 -24.83 -29.51 17.99
N VAL A 74 -25.48 -30.09 19.01
CA VAL A 74 -24.90 -31.23 19.70
C VAL A 74 -24.90 -32.39 18.71
N ARG A 75 -23.72 -32.87 18.29
CA ARG A 75 -23.61 -34.11 17.51
C ARG A 75 -23.08 -35.22 18.40
N GLU A 76 -23.74 -36.36 18.29
CA GLU A 76 -23.29 -37.62 18.84
C GLU A 76 -22.17 -38.17 17.95
N VAL A 77 -20.96 -38.20 18.47
CA VAL A 77 -19.83 -38.90 17.86
C VAL A 77 -19.77 -40.27 18.53
N SER A 78 -19.85 -41.34 17.76
CA SER A 78 -19.69 -42.71 18.27
C SER A 78 -18.30 -43.22 17.92
N GLY A 79 -17.40 -43.25 18.89
CA GLY A 79 -15.98 -43.55 18.68
C GLY A 79 -15.31 -42.52 17.78
N ASP A 80 -14.68 -42.96 16.69
CA ASP A 80 -13.96 -42.11 15.73
C ASP A 80 -14.72 -41.88 14.42
N MET A 81 -16.01 -42.25 14.34
CA MET A 81 -16.80 -42.12 13.12
C MET A 81 -17.89 -41.06 13.24
N PHE A 82 -17.93 -40.16 12.26
CA PHE A 82 -19.06 -39.25 12.06
C PHE A 82 -20.24 -40.03 11.48
N LEU A 83 -21.39 -40.01 12.16
CA LEU A 83 -22.61 -40.71 11.72
C LEU A 83 -23.24 -40.11 10.45
N GLU A 84 -22.98 -38.84 10.16
CA GLU A 84 -23.42 -38.15 8.94
C GLU A 84 -22.32 -37.24 8.39
N ASP A 85 -22.27 -37.12 7.05
CA ASP A 85 -21.36 -36.21 6.36
C ASP A 85 -21.58 -34.78 6.86
N PRO A 86 -20.58 -34.17 7.52
CA PRO A 86 -20.69 -32.83 8.05
C PRO A 86 -21.01 -31.75 7.00
N VAL A 87 -20.79 -32.03 5.71
CA VAL A 87 -21.03 -31.11 4.59
C VAL A 87 -22.51 -31.10 4.17
N MET A 88 -23.28 -32.16 4.45
CA MET A 88 -24.68 -32.29 4.04
C MET A 88 -25.67 -31.54 4.93
N LEU A 89 -25.22 -31.02 6.07
CA LEU A 89 -26.06 -30.23 6.97
C LEU A 89 -26.17 -28.79 6.48
N ARG A 90 -27.38 -28.23 6.48
CA ARG A 90 -27.64 -26.81 6.21
C ARG A 90 -26.97 -25.96 7.30
N ARG A 91 -25.70 -25.61 7.11
CA ARG A 91 -24.97 -24.76 8.06
C ARG A 91 -25.35 -23.30 7.83
N THR A 92 -26.15 -22.77 8.75
CA THR A 92 -26.32 -21.32 8.89
C THR A 92 -25.12 -20.79 9.67
N CYS A 93 -24.04 -20.43 8.98
CA CYS A 93 -22.91 -19.76 9.61
C CYS A 93 -23.35 -18.34 10.01
N ILE A 94 -23.58 -18.12 11.31
CA ILE A 94 -23.83 -16.78 11.85
C ILE A 94 -22.49 -16.20 12.30
N PRO A 95 -22.03 -15.08 11.72
CA PRO A 95 -20.79 -14.45 12.17
C PRO A 95 -20.92 -14.02 13.63
N VAL A 96 -19.96 -14.42 14.46
CA VAL A 96 -19.88 -14.01 15.87
C VAL A 96 -19.65 -12.50 15.97
N GLU A 97 -18.75 -11.96 15.13
CA GLU A 97 -18.43 -10.53 15.08
C GLU A 97 -18.90 -9.92 13.75
N ARG A 98 -20.22 -9.73 13.57
CA ARG A 98 -20.82 -9.29 12.30
C ARG A 98 -20.23 -7.98 11.73
N THR A 99 -19.86 -7.03 12.60
CA THR A 99 -19.30 -5.74 12.18
C THR A 99 -17.88 -5.88 11.61
N LYS A 100 -17.02 -6.62 12.32
CA LYS A 100 -15.67 -6.97 11.87
C LYS A 100 -15.69 -7.79 10.59
N ASP A 101 -16.45 -8.89 10.59
CA ASP A 101 -16.55 -9.78 9.42
C ASP A 101 -16.97 -9.00 8.17
N LYS A 102 -17.87 -8.03 8.32
CA LYS A 102 -18.21 -7.15 7.21
C LYS A 102 -17.05 -6.28 6.75
N ALA A 103 -16.39 -5.56 7.67
CA ALA A 103 -15.27 -4.68 7.34
C ALA A 103 -14.18 -5.46 6.58
N ASP A 104 -13.84 -6.65 7.08
CA ASP A 104 -12.82 -7.51 6.49
C ASP A 104 -13.28 -8.07 5.14
N ARG A 105 -14.55 -8.42 4.99
CA ARG A 105 -15.12 -8.88 3.71
C ARG A 105 -15.09 -7.79 2.64
N LEU A 106 -15.43 -6.55 2.98
CA LEU A 106 -15.36 -5.42 2.04
C LEU A 106 -13.91 -5.15 1.62
N SER A 107 -12.96 -5.22 2.56
CA SER A 107 -11.54 -5.11 2.27
C SER A 107 -11.07 -6.23 1.34
N TYR A 108 -11.44 -7.47 1.63
CA TYR A 108 -11.10 -8.63 0.82
C TYR A 108 -11.67 -8.54 -0.60
N GLU A 109 -12.94 -8.13 -0.74
CA GLU A 109 -13.58 -7.93 -2.04
C GLU A 109 -12.81 -6.88 -2.88
N CYS A 110 -12.42 -5.76 -2.26
CA CYS A 110 -11.60 -4.76 -2.92
C CYS A 110 -10.23 -5.31 -3.33
N LEU A 111 -9.56 -6.09 -2.47
CA LEU A 111 -8.29 -6.74 -2.82
C LEU A 111 -8.43 -7.68 -4.03
N GLN A 112 -9.55 -8.38 -4.16
CA GLN A 112 -9.82 -9.22 -5.34
C GLN A 112 -10.05 -8.38 -6.60
N GLN A 113 -10.79 -7.28 -6.49
CA GLN A 113 -10.98 -6.32 -7.59
C GLN A 113 -9.64 -5.74 -8.05
N VAL A 114 -8.78 -5.32 -7.11
CA VAL A 114 -7.43 -4.82 -7.37
C VAL A 114 -6.60 -5.87 -8.13
N ARG A 115 -6.61 -7.13 -7.69
CA ARG A 115 -5.86 -8.22 -8.36
C ARG A 115 -6.34 -8.51 -9.77
N GLY A 116 -7.62 -8.29 -10.06
CA GLY A 116 -8.19 -8.46 -11.39
C GLY A 116 -7.97 -7.26 -12.32
N ASN A 117 -7.50 -6.11 -11.80
CA ASN A 117 -7.35 -4.88 -12.56
C ASN A 117 -5.88 -4.57 -12.85
N LEU A 118 -5.48 -4.70 -14.12
CA LEU A 118 -4.11 -4.38 -14.57
C LEU A 118 -3.73 -2.91 -14.36
N GLU A 119 -4.70 -2.00 -14.35
CA GLU A 119 -4.48 -0.57 -14.13
C GLU A 119 -4.36 -0.21 -12.64
N ALA A 120 -4.52 -1.18 -11.73
CA ALA A 120 -4.46 -0.90 -10.30
C ALA A 120 -3.08 -0.36 -9.84
N THR A 121 -2.02 -0.59 -10.62
CA THR A 121 -0.67 -0.05 -10.38
C THR A 121 -0.55 1.44 -10.67
N LEU A 122 -1.47 2.02 -11.47
CA LEU A 122 -1.47 3.44 -11.81
C LEU A 122 -1.97 4.31 -10.65
N HIS A 123 -2.56 3.71 -9.64
CA HIS A 123 -3.12 4.42 -8.50
C HIS A 123 -2.31 4.17 -7.23
N PRO A 124 -2.10 5.19 -6.39
CA PRO A 124 -1.56 5.02 -5.05
C PRO A 124 -2.35 3.97 -4.27
N THR A 125 -1.63 3.11 -3.55
CA THR A 125 -2.22 1.99 -2.81
C THR A 125 -3.28 2.42 -1.79
N ILE A 126 -3.14 3.61 -1.22
CA ILE A 126 -4.11 4.21 -0.29
C ILE A 126 -5.49 4.45 -0.93
N ASN A 127 -5.56 4.70 -2.24
CA ASN A 127 -6.82 4.96 -2.94
C ASN A 127 -7.73 3.71 -2.93
N HIS A 128 -7.13 2.51 -2.98
CA HIS A 128 -7.88 1.25 -2.90
C HIS A 128 -8.46 1.05 -1.49
N TRP A 129 -7.74 1.47 -0.45
CA TRP A 129 -8.25 1.46 0.93
C TRP A 129 -9.39 2.48 1.11
N LEU A 130 -9.26 3.68 0.54
CA LEU A 130 -10.30 4.72 0.52
C LEU A 130 -11.56 4.28 -0.24
N THR A 131 -11.41 3.50 -1.31
CA THR A 131 -12.57 2.94 -2.03
C THR A 131 -13.44 2.07 -1.11
N VAL A 132 -12.82 1.31 -0.19
CA VAL A 132 -13.57 0.54 0.81
C VAL A 132 -14.18 1.46 1.86
N PHE A 133 -13.46 2.50 2.25
CA PHE A 133 -13.96 3.55 3.14
C PHE A 133 -15.28 4.14 2.60
N ASP A 134 -15.26 4.63 1.36
CA ASP A 134 -16.43 5.21 0.70
C ASP A 134 -17.58 4.20 0.58
N LYS A 135 -17.27 2.92 0.30
CA LYS A 135 -18.27 1.84 0.30
C LYS A 135 -18.90 1.63 1.68
N ILE A 136 -18.14 1.72 2.76
CA ILE A 136 -18.68 1.60 4.13
C ILE A 136 -19.54 2.83 4.47
N GLU A 137 -19.15 4.02 4.05
CA GLU A 137 -19.92 5.25 4.28
C GLU A 137 -21.29 5.22 3.57
N THR A 138 -21.29 4.76 2.31
CA THR A 138 -22.47 4.78 1.44
C THR A 138 -23.37 3.55 1.56
N MET A 139 -22.91 2.44 2.17
CA MET A 139 -23.72 1.23 2.27
C MET A 139 -24.95 1.40 3.17
N THR A 140 -26.07 0.81 2.74
CA THR A 140 -27.31 0.72 3.53
C THR A 140 -27.28 -0.51 4.43
N TRP A 141 -26.97 -0.31 5.71
CA TRP A 141 -26.97 -1.41 6.70
C TRP A 141 -28.35 -1.62 7.32
N GLY A 142 -29.33 -2.04 6.51
CA GLY A 142 -30.72 -2.22 6.97
C GLY A 142 -31.30 -0.94 7.61
N GLY A 143 -30.89 0.24 7.12
CA GLY A 143 -31.28 1.55 7.66
C GLY A 143 -30.61 1.96 8.97
N ASN A 144 -29.71 1.14 9.53
CA ASN A 144 -29.08 1.41 10.83
C ASN A 144 -27.71 2.07 10.68
N ALA A 145 -27.67 3.38 10.92
CA ALA A 145 -26.43 4.18 10.89
C ALA A 145 -25.42 3.78 11.96
N GLU A 146 -25.85 3.35 13.15
CA GLU A 146 -24.96 2.94 14.24
C GLU A 146 -24.14 1.70 13.85
N LYS A 147 -24.79 0.70 13.24
CA LYS A 147 -24.11 -0.51 12.77
C LYS A 147 -23.09 -0.19 11.68
N ARG A 148 -23.43 0.71 10.75
CA ARG A 148 -22.49 1.20 9.74
C ARG A 148 -21.29 1.90 10.39
N ASN A 149 -21.55 2.79 11.35
CA ASN A 149 -20.50 3.49 12.09
C ASN A 149 -19.61 2.51 12.88
N ALA A 150 -20.17 1.44 13.43
CA ALA A 150 -19.40 0.39 14.10
C ALA A 150 -18.51 -0.41 13.12
N VAL A 151 -18.99 -0.68 11.90
CA VAL A 151 -18.17 -1.27 10.83
C VAL A 151 -17.04 -0.31 10.45
N MET A 152 -17.34 0.98 10.28
CA MET A 152 -16.34 2.01 9.98
C MET A 152 -15.27 2.11 11.06
N ALA A 153 -15.70 2.20 12.33
CA ALA A 153 -14.81 2.24 13.48
C ALA A 153 -13.91 1.00 13.54
N HIS A 154 -14.44 -0.20 13.24
CA HIS A 154 -13.63 -1.40 13.16
C HIS A 154 -12.63 -1.36 11.98
N TYR A 155 -13.06 -0.88 10.82
CA TYR A 155 -12.20 -0.78 9.63
C TYR A 155 -11.02 0.17 9.87
N MET A 156 -11.24 1.26 10.59
CA MET A 156 -10.21 2.23 10.96
C MET A 156 -9.42 1.86 12.22
N LYS A 157 -9.84 0.82 12.97
CA LYS A 157 -9.23 0.43 14.23
C LYS A 157 -7.76 0.02 14.04
N LYS A 158 -6.93 0.39 15.03
CA LYS A 158 -5.50 0.06 15.18
C LYS A 158 -4.69 0.29 13.89
N ASN A 159 -4.16 1.50 13.77
CA ASN A 159 -3.31 1.99 12.68
C ASN A 159 -3.99 2.07 11.29
N GLY A 160 -5.31 1.87 11.21
CA GLY A 160 -6.11 2.14 10.02
C GLY A 160 -5.52 1.54 8.73
N TYR A 161 -5.10 2.40 7.82
CA TYR A 161 -4.47 2.03 6.55
C TYR A 161 -3.17 1.23 6.75
N GLU A 162 -2.29 1.61 7.68
CA GLU A 162 -0.98 0.97 7.85
C GLU A 162 -1.11 -0.54 8.12
N SER A 163 -2.09 -0.93 8.92
CA SER A 163 -2.37 -2.34 9.24
C SER A 163 -2.72 -3.18 8.00
N ARG A 164 -3.23 -2.56 6.95
CA ARG A 164 -3.70 -3.19 5.70
C ARG A 164 -2.81 -2.89 4.51
N GLN A 165 -1.89 -1.93 4.63
CA GLN A 165 -1.02 -1.44 3.57
C GLN A 165 -0.30 -2.60 2.88
N HIS A 166 0.28 -3.53 3.63
CA HIS A 166 0.97 -4.69 3.05
C HIS A 166 0.05 -5.58 2.21
N ALA A 167 -1.22 -5.77 2.60
CA ALA A 167 -2.16 -6.57 1.83
C ALA A 167 -2.50 -5.91 0.49
N TYR A 168 -2.72 -4.60 0.50
CA TYR A 168 -2.96 -3.84 -0.73
C TYR A 168 -1.71 -3.75 -1.62
N ASN A 169 -0.52 -3.50 -1.05
CA ASN A 169 0.74 -3.52 -1.79
C ASN A 169 0.94 -4.88 -2.49
N ARG A 170 0.70 -6.00 -1.79
CA ARG A 170 0.77 -7.32 -2.41
C ARG A 170 -0.26 -7.52 -3.52
N ALA A 171 -1.47 -6.99 -3.36
CA ALA A 171 -2.51 -7.07 -4.38
C ALA A 171 -2.15 -6.27 -5.64
N VAL A 172 -1.66 -5.04 -5.47
CA VAL A 172 -1.19 -4.18 -6.57
C VAL A 172 0.05 -4.78 -7.24
N ASN A 173 1.02 -5.27 -6.47
CA ASN A 173 2.23 -5.87 -7.04
C ASN A 173 1.93 -7.13 -7.88
N ARG A 174 0.81 -7.81 -7.61
CA ARG A 174 0.38 -8.95 -8.43
C ARG A 174 -0.11 -8.53 -9.81
N THR A 175 -0.50 -7.27 -9.99
CA THR A 175 -0.95 -6.74 -11.30
C THR A 175 0.16 -6.07 -12.08
N VAL A 176 1.31 -5.82 -11.44
CA VAL A 176 2.54 -5.41 -12.14
C VAL A 176 2.93 -6.50 -13.11
N ARG A 177 2.98 -6.16 -14.41
CA ARG A 177 3.48 -7.06 -15.45
C ARG A 177 4.93 -7.40 -15.17
N GLU A 178 5.33 -8.62 -15.51
CA GLU A 178 6.72 -9.06 -15.38
C GLU A 178 7.65 -8.06 -16.09
N VAL A 179 8.58 -7.48 -15.32
CA VAL A 179 9.59 -6.55 -15.82
C VAL A 179 10.85 -7.36 -16.05
N THR A 180 11.29 -7.42 -17.31
CA THR A 180 12.53 -8.08 -17.68
C THR A 180 13.54 -7.05 -18.19
N MET A 181 14.83 -7.42 -18.25
CA MET A 181 15.85 -6.53 -18.83
C MET A 181 15.58 -6.18 -20.30
N THR A 182 14.86 -7.04 -21.03
CA THR A 182 14.51 -6.81 -22.43
C THR A 182 13.15 -6.15 -22.61
N ASN A 183 12.28 -6.21 -21.61
CA ASN A 183 10.93 -5.68 -21.68
C ASN A 183 10.53 -4.97 -20.39
N VAL A 184 10.63 -3.63 -20.41
CA VAL A 184 10.02 -2.77 -19.41
C VAL A 184 8.65 -2.32 -19.94
N PRO A 185 7.53 -2.55 -19.23
CA PRO A 185 6.22 -2.04 -19.63
C PRO A 185 6.20 -0.51 -19.76
N GLU A 186 5.49 0.03 -20.75
CA GLU A 186 5.44 1.47 -21.05
C GLU A 186 5.01 2.32 -19.85
N VAL A 187 4.05 1.85 -19.06
CA VAL A 187 3.59 2.50 -17.83
C VAL A 187 4.69 2.69 -16.77
N LEU A 188 5.76 1.90 -16.83
CA LEU A 188 6.95 2.03 -15.97
C LEU A 188 8.09 2.80 -16.65
N ARG A 189 7.99 3.04 -17.96
CA ARG A 189 8.98 3.84 -18.72
C ARG A 189 8.75 5.33 -18.56
N SER A 190 7.55 5.75 -18.17
CA SER A 190 7.16 7.15 -18.09
C SER A 190 6.80 7.55 -16.66
N LEU A 191 7.05 8.82 -16.33
CA LEU A 191 6.54 9.45 -15.12
C LEU A 191 5.03 9.75 -15.26
N PRO A 192 4.30 10.05 -14.17
CA PRO A 192 2.87 10.36 -14.24
C PRO A 192 2.51 11.60 -15.07
N ASP A 193 3.47 12.52 -15.25
CA ASP A 193 3.33 13.67 -16.14
C ASP A 193 3.51 13.32 -17.63
N GLY A 194 3.72 12.04 -17.93
CA GLY A 194 3.95 11.51 -19.28
C GLY A 194 5.40 11.64 -19.76
N SER A 195 6.29 12.28 -19.00
CA SER A 195 7.68 12.43 -19.39
C SER A 195 8.44 11.10 -19.31
N THR A 196 9.38 10.87 -20.24
CA THR A 196 10.20 9.66 -20.26
C THR A 196 11.08 9.59 -19.03
N PHE A 197 10.99 8.47 -18.32
CA PHE A 197 11.80 8.13 -17.15
C PHE A 197 12.91 7.14 -17.49
N LEU A 198 12.63 6.12 -18.30
CA LEU A 198 13.62 5.17 -18.80
C LEU A 198 14.39 5.79 -19.97
N GLN A 199 15.63 6.21 -19.73
CA GLN A 199 16.47 6.89 -20.73
C GLN A 199 17.25 5.93 -21.60
N VAL A 200 17.76 4.84 -21.01
CA VAL A 200 18.57 3.82 -21.72
C VAL A 200 18.05 2.44 -21.36
N GLN A 201 17.85 1.59 -22.37
CA GLN A 201 17.44 0.20 -22.22
C GLN A 201 18.33 -0.70 -23.10
N GLU A 202 19.33 -1.34 -22.49
CA GLU A 202 20.24 -2.29 -23.13
C GLU A 202 20.23 -3.64 -22.39
N PRO A 203 20.68 -4.74 -23.03
CA PRO A 203 20.83 -6.03 -22.35
C PRO A 203 21.77 -5.90 -21.15
N GLY A 204 21.22 -6.01 -19.93
CA GLY A 204 22.00 -5.89 -18.68
C GLY A 204 22.14 -4.47 -18.13
N LEU A 205 21.58 -3.45 -18.78
CA LEU A 205 21.66 -2.06 -18.32
C LEU A 205 20.37 -1.28 -18.56
N HIS A 206 19.75 -0.79 -17.49
CA HIS A 206 18.68 0.20 -17.54
C HIS A 206 19.08 1.47 -16.82
N ILE A 207 18.88 2.62 -17.44
CA ILE A 207 19.10 3.93 -16.80
C ILE A 207 17.77 4.65 -16.66
N TYR A 208 17.35 4.85 -15.42
CA TYR A 208 16.14 5.59 -15.08
C TYR A 208 16.50 6.97 -14.54
N MET A 209 16.09 8.02 -15.24
CA MET A 209 16.36 9.38 -14.84
C MET A 209 15.25 10.32 -15.34
N SER A 210 14.83 11.26 -14.49
CA SER A 210 13.87 12.28 -14.93
C SER A 210 14.58 13.35 -15.75
N GLN A 211 13.91 13.85 -16.80
CA GLN A 211 14.46 14.95 -17.59
C GLN A 211 14.74 16.19 -16.74
N THR A 212 13.93 16.44 -15.72
CA THR A 212 14.13 17.55 -14.78
C THR A 212 15.45 17.43 -14.02
N ILE A 213 15.81 16.23 -13.57
CA ILE A 213 17.10 15.99 -12.90
C ILE A 213 18.25 16.20 -13.91
N ILE A 214 18.12 15.67 -15.12
CA ILE A 214 19.13 15.84 -16.18
C ILE A 214 19.36 17.33 -16.46
N ARG A 215 18.29 18.10 -16.69
CA ARG A 215 18.37 19.55 -16.94
C ARG A 215 19.02 20.30 -15.79
N ARG A 216 18.70 19.92 -14.55
CA ARG A 216 19.28 20.53 -13.35
C ARG A 216 20.76 20.18 -13.19
N ALA A 217 21.18 18.96 -13.52
CA ALA A 217 22.58 18.56 -13.51
C ALA A 217 23.38 19.39 -14.53
N VAL A 218 22.88 19.49 -15.77
CA VAL A 218 23.48 20.30 -16.83
C VAL A 218 23.57 21.78 -16.45
N SER A 219 22.55 22.33 -15.77
CA SER A 219 22.59 23.74 -15.32
C SER A 219 23.62 24.03 -14.22
N HIS A 220 24.23 22.99 -13.64
CA HIS A 220 25.30 23.07 -12.65
C HIS A 220 26.60 22.49 -13.21
N ASP A 221 26.76 22.47 -14.53
CA ASP A 221 27.96 21.99 -15.24
C ASP A 221 28.33 20.52 -14.94
N LEU A 222 27.34 19.70 -14.57
CA LEU A 222 27.50 18.25 -14.42
C LEU A 222 27.13 17.57 -15.75
N PHE A 223 28.16 17.21 -16.52
CA PHE A 223 28.00 16.62 -17.86
C PHE A 223 28.13 15.09 -17.90
N ALA A 224 28.57 14.47 -16.82
CA ALA A 224 28.79 13.03 -16.76
C ALA A 224 28.03 12.42 -15.57
N LEU A 225 27.37 11.29 -15.84
CA LEU A 225 26.71 10.46 -14.85
C LEU A 225 27.44 9.12 -14.84
N VAL A 226 28.08 8.81 -13.72
CA VAL A 226 28.83 7.56 -13.54
C VAL A 226 27.97 6.64 -12.68
N GLY A 227 27.54 5.53 -13.26
CA GLY A 227 26.92 4.44 -12.51
C GLY A 227 27.97 3.37 -12.24
N GLU A 228 28.24 3.09 -10.96
CA GLU A 228 29.07 1.94 -10.60
C GLU A 228 28.18 0.69 -10.51
N HIS A 229 28.60 -0.38 -11.19
CA HIS A 229 28.03 -1.70 -10.99
C HIS A 229 28.75 -2.33 -9.79
N PRO A 230 28.05 -2.79 -8.74
CA PRO A 230 28.69 -3.59 -7.71
C PRO A 230 29.30 -4.84 -8.33
N GLN A 231 30.58 -5.12 -8.07
CA GLN A 231 31.20 -6.40 -8.42
C GLN A 231 30.70 -7.46 -7.43
N ASP A 232 30.12 -8.53 -7.97
CA ASP A 232 29.66 -9.70 -7.21
C ASP A 232 30.82 -10.49 -6.58
#